data_AF-A0A8T5TFL0-F1
#
_entry.id   AF-A0A8T5TFL0-F1
#
_cell.length_a   1.000
_cell.length_b   1.000
_cell.length_c   1.000
_cell.angle_alpha   90.00
_cell.angle_beta   90.00
_cell.angle_gamma   90.00
#
_symmetry.space_group_name_H-M   'P 1'
#
loop_
_entity.id
_entity.type
_entity.pdbx_description
1 polymer ?
#
loop_
_entity_poly.entity_id
_entity_poly.type
_entity_poly.pdbx_seq_one_letter_code
_entity_poly.pdbx_strand_id
1 'polypeptide(L)'
;MNGYTLVQVKENLKQKISSILDRNDNVSIKKIINELHSEHKNLDKIQIENSIKSMVKNGLILVGSELTQEKVMDFIDRKRIFKLLCENPGKNMKDISINLNISLVKTIWHLTLLQKFYFIKTKKEKKEEKYYSLKKMEEFI
;
A
#
# COMPACT_ATOMS: atom_id res chain seq x y z
N MET A 1 -22.63 27.21 -7.58
CA MET A 1 -21.50 26.42 -8.10
C MET A 1 -20.64 25.98 -6.93
N ASN A 2 -20.87 24.78 -6.39
CA ASN A 2 -20.02 24.25 -5.33
C ASN A 2 -18.79 23.61 -5.99
N GLY A 3 -17.73 24.41 -6.14
CA GLY A 3 -16.42 23.91 -6.51
C GLY A 3 -15.96 22.98 -5.40
N TYR A 4 -15.98 21.67 -5.65
CA TYR A 4 -15.31 20.72 -4.77
C TYR A 4 -13.84 21.14 -4.66
N THR A 5 -13.39 21.42 -3.46
CA THR A 5 -11.98 21.73 -3.20
C THR A 5 -11.12 20.51 -3.55
N LEU A 6 -9.86 20.74 -3.98
CA LEU A 6 -8.89 19.67 -4.28
C LEU A 6 -8.77 18.63 -3.15
N VAL A 7 -8.99 19.06 -1.91
CA VAL A 7 -9.02 18.19 -0.72
C VAL A 7 -10.22 17.24 -0.74
N GLN A 8 -11.43 17.75 -1.03
CA GLN A 8 -12.64 16.93 -1.14
C GLN A 8 -12.58 15.97 -2.34
N VAL A 9 -11.93 16.39 -3.43
CA VAL A 9 -11.68 15.53 -4.60
C VAL A 9 -10.74 14.38 -4.24
N LYS A 10 -9.66 14.64 -3.50
CA LYS A 10 -8.72 13.60 -3.04
C LYS A 10 -9.37 12.59 -2.08
N GLU A 11 -10.21 13.07 -1.16
CA GLU A 11 -10.86 12.18 -0.19
C GLU A 11 -11.93 11.31 -0.85
N ASN A 12 -12.73 11.88 -1.77
CA ASN A 12 -13.67 11.11 -2.59
C ASN A 12 -12.95 10.10 -3.50
N LEU A 13 -11.82 10.48 -4.09
CA LEU A 13 -10.97 9.55 -4.87
C LEU A 13 -10.49 8.38 -4.02
N LYS A 14 -10.03 8.64 -2.80
CA LYS A 14 -9.52 7.62 -1.88
C LYS A 14 -10.63 6.65 -1.45
N GLN A 15 -11.81 7.16 -1.08
CA GLN A 15 -12.98 6.35 -0.73
C GLN A 15 -13.47 5.51 -1.92
N LYS A 16 -13.48 6.09 -3.13
CA LYS A 16 -14.01 5.41 -4.31
C LYS A 16 -13.05 4.37 -4.87
N ILE A 17 -11.74 4.67 -4.87
CA ILE A 17 -10.71 3.66 -5.12
C ILE A 17 -10.86 2.51 -4.12
N SER A 18 -11.02 2.79 -2.82
CA SER A 18 -11.24 1.73 -1.82
C SER A 18 -12.47 0.87 -2.15
N SER A 19 -13.59 1.49 -2.56
CA SER A 19 -14.84 0.79 -2.92
C SER A 19 -14.78 -0.03 -4.22
N ILE A 20 -13.95 0.40 -5.18
CA ILE A 20 -13.72 -0.30 -6.45
C ILE A 20 -12.80 -1.50 -6.21
N LEU A 21 -11.81 -1.33 -5.33
CA LEU A 21 -10.89 -2.39 -4.93
C LEU A 21 -11.55 -3.45 -4.04
N ASP A 22 -12.70 -3.18 -3.41
CA ASP A 22 -13.45 -4.19 -2.64
C ASP A 22 -14.27 -5.17 -3.51
N ARG A 23 -14.31 -4.97 -4.83
CA ARG A 23 -15.20 -5.73 -5.75
C ARG A 23 -14.55 -6.84 -6.56
N ASN A 24 -13.30 -7.23 -6.28
CA ASN A 24 -12.67 -8.44 -6.84
C ASN A 24 -12.49 -8.45 -8.36
N ASP A 25 -12.30 -7.26 -8.97
CA ASP A 25 -11.96 -7.15 -10.38
C ASP A 25 -10.52 -6.68 -10.50
N ASN A 26 -9.76 -7.28 -11.42
CA ASN A 26 -8.45 -6.76 -11.87
C ASN A 26 -8.67 -5.39 -12.56
N VAL A 27 -8.94 -4.34 -11.79
CA VAL A 27 -9.31 -3.03 -12.32
C VAL A 27 -8.06 -2.32 -12.81
N SER A 28 -7.85 -2.36 -14.12
CA SER A 28 -6.83 -1.55 -14.79
C SER A 28 -7.00 -0.07 -14.45
N ILE A 29 -5.89 0.66 -14.23
CA ILE A 29 -5.88 2.14 -14.07
C ILE A 29 -6.76 2.81 -15.12
N LYS A 30 -6.78 2.28 -16.34
CA LYS A 30 -7.56 2.83 -17.46
C LYS A 30 -9.07 2.77 -17.21
N LYS A 31 -9.57 1.72 -16.54
CA LYS A 31 -10.97 1.57 -16.13
C LYS A 31 -11.32 2.58 -15.04
N ILE A 32 -10.46 2.71 -14.02
CA ILE A 32 -10.61 3.71 -12.93
C ILE A 32 -10.66 5.14 -13.49
N ILE A 33 -9.74 5.50 -14.39
CA ILE A 33 -9.72 6.84 -15.00
C ILE A 33 -11.01 7.12 -15.78
N ASN A 34 -11.49 6.15 -16.56
CA ASN A 34 -12.69 6.32 -17.37
C ASN A 34 -13.96 6.44 -16.52
N GLU A 35 -14.08 5.65 -15.45
CA GLU A 35 -15.20 5.72 -14.51
C GLU A 35 -15.20 7.04 -13.73
N LEU A 36 -14.05 7.49 -13.24
CA LEU A 36 -13.96 8.76 -12.52
C LEU A 36 -14.25 9.96 -13.41
N HIS A 37 -13.80 9.93 -14.67
CA HIS A 37 -14.06 11.01 -15.62
C HIS A 37 -15.54 11.06 -16.07
N SER A 38 -16.19 9.91 -16.21
CA SER A 38 -17.61 9.88 -16.58
C SER A 38 -18.52 10.41 -15.48
N GLU A 39 -18.18 10.13 -14.22
CA GLU A 39 -18.90 10.62 -13.03
C GLU A 39 -18.57 12.08 -12.69
N HIS A 40 -17.32 12.50 -12.93
CA HIS A 40 -16.85 13.86 -12.67
C HIS A 40 -16.36 14.50 -13.96
N LYS A 41 -17.29 14.88 -14.84
CA LYS A 41 -17.01 15.55 -16.14
C LYS A 41 -16.14 16.80 -16.03
N ASN A 42 -16.05 17.39 -14.84
CA ASN A 42 -15.26 18.59 -14.55
C ASN A 42 -13.78 18.29 -14.26
N LEU A 43 -13.43 17.01 -14.03
CA LEU A 43 -12.06 16.58 -13.79
C LEU A 43 -11.46 16.06 -15.08
N ASP A 44 -10.39 16.70 -15.52
CA ASP A 44 -9.67 16.26 -16.70
C ASP A 44 -8.96 14.92 -16.44
N LYS A 45 -8.91 14.06 -17.46
CA LYS A 45 -8.28 12.73 -17.37
C LYS A 45 -6.81 12.83 -16.95
N ILE A 46 -6.11 13.88 -17.37
CA ILE A 46 -4.71 14.13 -16.99
C ILE A 46 -4.62 14.45 -15.49
N GLN A 47 -5.55 15.23 -14.94
CA GLN A 47 -5.60 15.54 -13.51
C GLN A 47 -5.86 14.29 -12.65
N ILE A 48 -6.76 13.42 -13.11
CA ILE A 48 -7.04 12.13 -12.46
C ILE A 48 -5.80 11.23 -12.52
N GLU A 49 -5.17 11.11 -13.69
CA GLU A 49 -3.96 10.31 -13.86
C GLU A 49 -2.80 10.80 -12.97
N ASN A 50 -2.58 12.12 -12.91
CA ASN A 50 -1.57 12.72 -12.05
C ASN A 50 -1.86 12.49 -10.57
N SER A 51 -3.14 12.51 -10.17
CA SER A 51 -3.55 12.20 -8.80
C SER A 51 -3.27 10.73 -8.46
N ILE A 52 -3.63 9.79 -9.34
CA ILE A 52 -3.34 8.37 -9.16
C ILE A 52 -1.82 8.14 -9.09
N LYS A 53 -1.04 8.71 -10.01
CA LYS A 53 0.43 8.63 -9.97
C LYS A 53 1.01 9.16 -8.66
N SER A 54 0.48 10.27 -8.15
CA SER A 54 0.89 10.80 -6.85
C SER A 54 0.55 9.85 -5.70
N MET A 55 -0.62 9.20 -5.73
CA MET A 55 -1.02 8.24 -4.69
C MET A 55 -0.16 6.98 -4.71
N VAL A 56 0.21 6.50 -5.90
CA VAL A 56 1.18 5.39 -6.06
C VAL A 56 2.55 5.78 -5.55
N LYS A 57 3.05 6.95 -5.95
CA LYS A 57 4.36 7.46 -5.52
C LYS A 57 4.45 7.62 -4.01
N ASN A 58 3.35 7.99 -3.36
CA ASN A 58 3.29 8.15 -1.91
C ASN A 58 2.95 6.84 -1.17
N GLY A 59 2.83 5.72 -1.90
CA GLY A 59 2.54 4.40 -1.33
C GLY A 59 1.18 4.33 -0.64
N LEU A 60 0.18 5.06 -1.16
CA LEU A 60 -1.22 4.99 -0.68
C LEU A 60 -1.98 3.85 -1.36
N ILE A 61 -1.63 3.56 -2.62
CA ILE A 61 -2.27 2.53 -3.46
C ILE A 61 -1.18 1.75 -4.23
N LEU A 62 -1.42 0.46 -4.48
CA LEU A 62 -0.55 -0.35 -5.32
C LEU A 62 -1.30 -0.78 -6.60
N VAL A 63 -0.86 -0.26 -7.74
CA VAL A 63 -1.42 -0.57 -9.07
C VAL A 63 -1.35 -2.07 -9.36
N GLY A 64 -2.46 -2.64 -9.83
CA GLY A 64 -2.56 -4.08 -10.12
C GLY A 64 -2.81 -4.93 -8.87
N SER A 65 -3.18 -4.33 -7.75
CA SER A 65 -3.67 -5.01 -6.55
C SER A 65 -4.81 -4.23 -5.90
N GLU A 66 -5.65 -4.92 -5.16
CA GLU A 66 -6.76 -4.34 -4.38
C GLU A 66 -6.31 -3.67 -3.06
N LEU A 67 -5.01 -3.57 -2.84
CA LEU A 67 -4.45 -3.13 -1.56
C LEU A 67 -4.29 -1.61 -1.52
N THR A 68 -4.91 -1.02 -0.51
CA THR A 68 -4.61 0.33 -0.02
C THR A 68 -3.68 0.22 1.18
N GLN A 69 -2.96 1.30 1.51
CA GLN A 69 -2.08 1.34 2.68
C GLN A 69 -2.81 0.96 3.98
N GLU A 70 -4.08 1.36 4.12
CA GLU A 70 -4.93 1.05 5.27
C GLU A 70 -5.17 -0.46 5.38
N LYS A 71 -5.54 -1.12 4.27
CA LYS A 71 -5.83 -2.56 4.21
C LYS A 71 -4.59 -3.44 4.29
N VAL A 72 -3.40 -2.87 4.11
CA VAL A 72 -2.14 -3.62 4.24
C VAL A 72 -2.01 -4.19 5.65
N MET A 73 -2.44 -3.48 6.69
CA MET A 73 -2.34 -3.97 8.06
C MET A 73 -3.50 -4.87 8.50
N ASP A 74 -4.52 -5.12 7.67
CA ASP A 74 -5.62 -6.01 8.06
C ASP A 74 -5.20 -7.48 8.17
N PHE A 75 -4.07 -7.83 7.59
CA PHE A 75 -3.61 -9.21 7.51
C PHE A 75 -2.70 -9.55 8.68
N ILE A 76 -3.07 -10.60 9.42
CA ILE A 76 -2.40 -11.01 10.65
C ILE A 76 -0.90 -11.25 10.47
N ASP A 77 -0.51 -11.91 9.37
CA ASP A 77 0.90 -12.21 9.11
C ASP A 77 1.72 -10.94 8.84
N ARG A 78 1.14 -9.93 8.17
CA ARG A 78 1.82 -8.65 7.94
C ARG A 78 1.95 -7.85 9.22
N LYS A 79 0.92 -7.83 10.07
CA LYS A 79 0.97 -7.26 11.43
C LYS A 79 2.07 -7.91 12.25
N ARG A 80 2.16 -9.24 12.25
CA ARG A 80 3.18 -10.00 12.98
C ARG A 80 4.60 -9.71 12.47
N ILE A 81 4.78 -9.68 11.15
CA ILE A 81 6.07 -9.31 10.54
C ILE A 81 6.46 -7.88 10.93
N PHE A 82 5.55 -6.92 10.79
CA PHE A 82 5.83 -5.52 11.09
C PHE A 82 6.13 -5.31 12.58
N LYS A 83 5.36 -5.92 13.48
CA LYS A 83 5.61 -5.91 14.92
C LYS A 83 7.00 -6.48 15.24
N LEU A 84 7.33 -7.64 14.69
CA LEU A 84 8.66 -8.25 14.87
C LEU A 84 9.78 -7.30 14.45
N LEU A 85 9.62 -6.59 13.33
CA LEU A 85 10.63 -5.65 12.82
C LEU A 85 10.70 -4.34 13.62
N CYS A 86 9.62 -3.94 14.30
CA CYS A 86 9.64 -2.82 15.25
C CYS A 86 10.39 -3.21 16.54
N GLU A 87 10.15 -4.41 17.05
CA GLU A 87 10.76 -4.90 18.29
C GLU A 87 12.22 -5.34 18.07
N ASN A 88 12.51 -5.94 16.92
CA ASN A 88 13.79 -6.55 16.59
C ASN A 88 14.23 -6.15 15.17
N PRO A 89 14.72 -4.90 14.97
CA PRO A 89 15.15 -4.43 13.66
C PRO A 89 16.39 -5.19 13.15
N GLY A 90 16.58 -5.20 11.83
CA GLY A 90 17.77 -5.80 11.21
C GLY A 90 17.71 -7.32 11.03
N LYS A 91 16.51 -7.91 11.11
CA LYS A 91 16.28 -9.33 10.78
C LYS A 91 16.37 -9.54 9.27
N ASN A 92 16.90 -10.69 8.84
CA ASN A 92 16.83 -11.11 7.44
C ASN A 92 15.52 -11.88 7.17
N MET A 93 15.22 -12.15 5.91
CA MET A 93 14.01 -12.88 5.49
C MET A 93 13.88 -14.27 6.17
N LYS A 94 15.00 -15.01 6.31
CA LYS A 94 14.99 -16.35 6.93
C LYS A 94 14.66 -16.26 8.41
N ASP A 95 15.26 -15.29 9.11
CA ASP A 95 14.98 -15.04 10.52
C ASP A 95 13.49 -14.77 10.72
N ILE A 96 12.88 -13.92 9.88
CA ILE A 96 11.46 -13.57 9.97
C ILE A 96 10.58 -14.80 9.73
N SER A 97 10.89 -15.57 8.69
CA SER A 97 10.17 -16.80 8.33
C SER A 97 10.18 -17.82 9.48
N ILE A 98 11.36 -18.04 10.10
CA ILE A 98 11.53 -18.97 11.22
C ILE A 98 10.81 -18.45 12.48
N ASN A 99 11.00 -17.18 12.84
CA ASN A 99 10.41 -16.60 14.07
C ASN A 99 8.87 -16.63 14.05
N LEU A 100 8.26 -16.47 12.87
CA LEU A 100 6.81 -16.36 12.75
C LEU A 100 6.14 -17.64 12.25
N ASN A 101 6.93 -18.66 11.90
CA ASN A 101 6.49 -19.89 11.27
C ASN A 101 5.67 -19.64 9.98
N ILE A 102 6.19 -18.78 9.10
CA ILE A 102 5.59 -18.43 7.80
C ILE A 102 6.52 -18.97 6.71
N SER A 103 5.97 -19.53 5.62
CA SER A 103 6.81 -20.01 4.52
C SER A 103 7.64 -18.88 3.90
N LEU A 104 8.84 -19.21 3.39
CA LEU A 104 9.73 -18.21 2.78
C LEU A 104 9.04 -17.44 1.64
N VAL A 105 8.30 -18.14 0.77
CA VAL A 105 7.58 -17.52 -0.36
C VAL A 105 6.52 -16.53 0.14
N LYS A 106 5.72 -16.90 1.14
CA LYS A 106 4.74 -15.98 1.75
C LYS A 106 5.42 -14.80 2.43
N THR A 107 6.53 -15.05 3.13
CA THR A 107 7.34 -14.03 3.79
C THR A 107 7.83 -12.99 2.78
N ILE A 108 8.38 -13.43 1.63
CA ILE A 108 8.80 -12.54 0.54
C ILE A 108 7.65 -11.67 0.05
N TRP A 109 6.48 -12.28 -0.18
CA TRP A 109 5.30 -11.56 -0.67
C TRP A 109 4.85 -10.50 0.35
N HIS A 110 4.77 -10.85 1.63
CA HIS A 110 4.40 -9.92 2.70
C HIS A 110 5.41 -8.78 2.83
N LEU A 111 6.72 -9.06 2.82
CA LEU A 111 7.77 -8.05 2.89
C LEU A 111 7.72 -7.11 1.69
N THR A 112 7.48 -7.65 0.49
CA THR A 112 7.34 -6.86 -0.74
C THR A 112 6.19 -5.87 -0.64
N LEU A 113 5.03 -6.30 -0.12
CA LEU A 113 3.90 -5.40 0.11
C LEU A 113 4.25 -4.34 1.16
N LEU A 114 4.77 -4.74 2.31
CA LEU A 114 5.15 -3.79 3.37
C LEU A 114 6.18 -2.74 2.89
N GLN A 115 7.12 -3.12 2.01
CA GLN A 115 8.05 -2.18 1.38
C GLN A 115 7.36 -1.23 0.41
N LYS A 116 6.48 -1.74 -0.46
CA LYS A 116 5.74 -0.95 -1.45
C LYS A 116 4.85 0.13 -0.80
N PHE A 117 4.35 -0.13 0.40
CA PHE A 117 3.56 0.81 1.19
C PHE A 117 4.37 1.58 2.25
N TYR A 118 5.70 1.55 2.15
CA TYR A 118 6.63 2.28 3.04
C TYR A 118 6.48 1.99 4.54
N PHE A 119 6.01 0.79 4.92
CA PHE A 119 6.04 0.35 6.30
C PHE A 119 7.44 -0.07 6.73
N ILE A 120 8.20 -0.66 5.81
CA ILE A 120 9.55 -1.15 6.07
C ILE A 120 10.51 -0.72 4.96
N LYS A 121 11.80 -0.69 5.27
CA LYS A 121 12.88 -0.54 4.31
C LYS A 121 13.84 -1.73 4.40
N THR A 122 14.62 -1.93 3.34
CA THR A 122 15.74 -2.85 3.37
C THR A 122 17.06 -2.13 3.30
N LYS A 123 18.08 -2.78 3.86
CA LYS A 123 19.47 -2.39 3.74
C LYS A 123 20.30 -3.63 3.50
N LYS A 124 21.22 -3.56 2.54
CA LYS A 124 22.18 -4.63 2.29
C LYS A 124 23.31 -4.49 3.31
N GLU A 125 23.47 -5.50 4.15
CA GLU A 125 24.53 -5.56 5.15
C GLU A 125 25.35 -6.84 4.97
N LYS A 126 26.65 -6.68 4.68
CA LYS A 126 27.53 -7.79 4.29
C LYS A 126 26.97 -8.55 3.07
N LYS A 127 26.50 -9.78 3.28
CA LYS A 127 25.94 -10.68 2.26
C LYS A 127 24.44 -10.89 2.39
N GLU A 128 23.78 -10.20 3.33
CA GLU A 128 22.36 -10.40 3.62
C GLU A 128 21.57 -9.11 3.45
N GLU A 129 20.30 -9.24 3.06
CA GLU A 129 19.34 -8.16 3.11
C GLU A 129 18.68 -8.14 4.50
N LYS A 130 18.74 -6.98 5.17
CA LYS A 130 18.16 -6.76 6.48
C LYS A 130 16.98 -5.80 6.39
N TYR A 131 15.92 -6.08 7.12
CA TYR A 131 14.67 -5.31 7.11
C TYR A 131 14.54 -4.46 8.37
N TYR A 132 13.98 -3.26 8.22
CA TYR A 132 13.79 -2.28 9.30
C TYR A 132 12.43 -1.62 9.16
N SER A 133 11.72 -1.39 10.26
CA SER A 133 10.51 -0.57 10.24
C SER A 133 10.85 0.89 9.92
N LEU A 134 9.96 1.54 9.16
CA LEU A 134 10.00 2.98 8.87
C LEU A 134 9.00 3.77 9.73
N LYS A 135 8.08 3.04 10.36
CA LYS A 135 6.95 3.56 11.12
C LYS A 135 6.89 2.86 12.47
N LYS A 136 6.14 3.41 13.42
CA LYS A 136 5.92 2.75 14.71
C LYS A 136 4.63 1.95 14.73
N MET A 137 4.56 0.93 15.59
CA MET A 137 3.39 0.05 15.68
C MET A 137 2.15 0.80 16.20
N GLU A 138 2.34 1.80 17.05
CA GLU A 138 1.25 2.57 17.66
C GLU A 138 0.48 3.43 16.65
N GLU A 139 1.02 3.65 15.44
CA GLU A 139 0.33 4.34 14.35
C GLU A 139 -0.80 3.49 13.71
N PHE A 140 -0.94 2.21 14.07
CA PHE A 140 -1.81 1.23 13.39
C PHE A 140 -2.64 0.36 14.35
N ILE A 141 -2.78 0.77 15.62
CA ILE A 141 -3.62 0.14 16.65
C ILE A 141 -4.94 0.89 16.78
#